data_AF-A0A9W8JKU1-F1
#
_entry.id   AF-A0A9W8JKU1-F1
#
_cell.length_a   1.000
_cell.length_b   1.000
_cell.length_c   1.000
_cell.angle_alpha   90.00
_cell.angle_beta   90.00
_cell.angle_gamma   90.00
#
_symmetry.space_group_name_H-M   'P 1'
#
loop_
_entity.id
_entity.type
_entity.pdbx_description
1 polymer ?
#
loop_
_entity_poly.entity_id
_entity_poly.type
_entity_poly.pdbx_seq_one_letter_code
_entity_poly.pdbx_strand_id
1 'polypeptide(L)'
;MLRLLTSLTSALALLAVLVGAAPSQELEARQAPDNIVYVTNAQAFCMIMPRDPHTNIGDSEHPGGMKTYCSPGGKYDSSQGTLPANFWSNVEFKTGTSSRGVTGCIRPETLDRLNSNDGGGQYDSSGGAGGQGNPAGSKCLGYNHYVELVEPDVKRACIKCCDVFADCPLDKDTSGCPAVIQGNYFNCW
;
A
#
# COMPACT_ATOMS: atom_id res chain seq x y z
N MET A 1 29.60 73.30 -46.20
CA MET A 1 29.71 73.70 -44.78
C MET A 1 28.55 73.08 -44.02
N LEU A 2 28.81 72.78 -42.74
CA LEU A 2 28.32 71.65 -41.94
C LEU A 2 26.82 71.66 -41.63
N ARG A 3 26.17 70.48 -41.71
CA ARG A 3 24.73 70.24 -41.53
C ARG A 3 24.34 70.15 -40.05
N LEU A 4 23.16 70.71 -39.76
CA LEU A 4 22.37 70.67 -38.53
C LEU A 4 22.30 69.29 -37.86
N LEU A 5 22.40 69.29 -36.52
CA LEU A 5 22.14 68.14 -35.65
C LEU A 5 20.67 67.71 -35.73
N THR A 6 20.43 66.43 -36.02
CA THR A 6 19.15 65.76 -35.79
C THR A 6 19.37 64.64 -34.76
N SER A 7 18.70 64.79 -33.62
CA SER A 7 18.66 63.84 -32.51
C SER A 7 18.08 62.49 -32.94
N LEU A 8 18.62 61.39 -32.41
CA LEU A 8 17.90 60.12 -32.34
C LEU A 8 17.99 59.58 -30.90
N THR A 9 16.87 59.66 -30.21
CA THR A 9 16.63 59.16 -28.85
C THR A 9 16.76 57.65 -28.82
N SER A 10 17.59 57.14 -27.90
CA SER A 10 17.79 55.71 -27.65
C SER A 10 16.64 55.16 -26.81
N ALA A 11 15.83 54.26 -27.38
CA ALA A 11 14.79 53.54 -26.65
C ALA A 11 15.32 52.14 -26.28
N LEU A 12 15.73 51.97 -25.02
CA LEU A 12 16.06 50.67 -24.45
C LEU A 12 14.76 49.98 -24.01
N ALA A 13 14.28 49.02 -24.80
CA ALA A 13 13.17 48.17 -24.41
C ALA A 13 13.70 47.01 -23.52
N LEU A 14 13.47 47.09 -22.21
CA LEU A 14 13.66 45.97 -21.29
C LEU A 14 12.50 44.97 -21.45
N LEU A 15 12.75 43.85 -22.13
CA LEU A 15 11.87 42.69 -22.07
C LEU A 15 12.13 41.95 -20.74
N ALA A 16 11.26 42.14 -19.76
CA ALA A 16 11.19 41.27 -18.59
C ALA A 16 10.49 39.97 -18.98
N VAL A 17 11.26 38.89 -19.14
CA VAL A 17 10.70 37.53 -19.32
C VAL A 17 10.24 37.05 -17.95
N LEU A 18 8.95 37.19 -17.67
CA LEU A 18 8.31 36.53 -16.53
C LEU A 18 8.22 35.03 -16.85
N VAL A 19 9.22 34.26 -16.43
CA VAL A 19 9.13 32.81 -16.40
C VAL A 19 8.19 32.46 -15.26
N GLY A 20 6.90 32.28 -15.57
CA GLY A 20 5.95 31.72 -14.63
C GLY A 20 6.41 30.31 -14.27
N ALA A 21 6.87 30.13 -13.02
CA ALA A 21 7.09 28.81 -12.46
C ALA A 21 5.72 28.13 -12.32
N ALA A 22 5.36 27.31 -13.31
CA ALA A 22 4.25 26.39 -13.17
C ALA A 22 4.63 25.37 -12.08
N PRO A 23 3.73 25.04 -11.14
CA PRO A 23 4.00 23.98 -10.18
C PRO A 23 4.17 22.68 -10.97
N SER A 24 5.34 22.07 -10.83
CA SER A 24 5.60 20.71 -11.27
C SER A 24 4.69 19.78 -10.49
N GLN A 25 3.52 19.46 -11.04
CA GLN A 25 2.78 18.28 -10.65
C GLN A 25 3.61 17.09 -11.13
N GLU A 26 4.47 16.61 -10.24
CA GLU A 26 5.11 15.32 -10.37
C GLU A 26 3.98 14.30 -10.60
N LEU A 27 3.87 13.77 -11.82
CA LEU A 27 3.01 12.63 -12.09
C LEU A 27 3.57 11.50 -11.24
N GLU A 28 2.96 11.24 -10.07
CA GLU A 28 3.20 10.00 -9.34
C GLU A 28 3.14 8.86 -10.37
N ALA A 29 4.21 8.08 -10.45
CA ALA A 29 4.23 6.90 -11.29
C ALA A 29 2.98 6.08 -10.98
N ARG A 30 2.22 5.69 -12.01
CA ARG A 30 1.06 4.81 -11.79
C ARG A 30 1.57 3.55 -11.12
N GLN A 31 1.16 3.37 -9.86
CA GLN A 31 1.54 2.20 -9.08
C GLN A 31 1.06 0.95 -9.82
N ALA A 32 1.95 -0.04 -9.93
CA ALA A 32 1.60 -1.30 -10.57
C ALA A 32 0.49 -2.00 -9.78
N PRO A 33 -0.55 -2.56 -10.43
CA PRO A 33 -1.65 -3.24 -9.72
C PRO A 33 -1.20 -4.41 -8.83
N ASP A 34 -0.04 -5.01 -9.10
CA ASP A 34 0.56 -6.06 -8.28
C ASP A 34 1.31 -5.55 -7.03
N ASN A 35 1.28 -4.23 -6.79
CA ASN A 35 1.84 -3.55 -5.63
C ASN A 35 0.83 -2.55 -4.99
N ILE A 36 -0.47 -2.84 -5.11
CA ILE A 36 -1.56 -2.07 -4.51
C ILE A 36 -2.41 -3.00 -3.65
N VAL A 37 -2.70 -2.61 -2.42
CA VAL A 37 -3.74 -3.22 -1.58
C VAL A 37 -5.00 -2.37 -1.59
N TYR A 38 -6.14 -2.94 -1.23
CA TYR A 38 -7.32 -2.15 -0.93
C TYR A 38 -8.37 -2.97 -0.18
N VAL A 39 -9.28 -2.27 0.49
CA VAL A 39 -10.42 -2.89 1.16
C VAL A 39 -11.69 -2.14 0.77
N THR A 40 -12.67 -2.83 0.20
CA THR A 40 -14.01 -2.27 -0.04
C THR A 40 -15.02 -2.86 0.93
N ASN A 41 -14.97 -4.17 1.14
CA ASN A 41 -15.75 -4.92 2.11
C ASN A 41 -15.10 -6.30 2.33
N ALA A 42 -15.75 -7.19 3.09
CA ALA A 42 -15.25 -8.53 3.39
C ALA A 42 -15.18 -9.48 2.18
N GLN A 43 -15.77 -9.13 1.04
CA GLN A 43 -15.79 -9.93 -0.20
C GLN A 43 -14.96 -9.33 -1.34
N ALA A 44 -14.56 -8.06 -1.22
CA ALA A 44 -13.81 -7.30 -2.20
C ALA A 44 -12.67 -6.53 -1.51
N PHE A 45 -11.52 -7.17 -1.49
CA PHE A 45 -10.28 -6.68 -0.91
C PHE A 45 -9.07 -7.32 -1.60
N CYS A 46 -7.90 -6.69 -1.43
CA CYS A 46 -6.60 -7.21 -1.81
C CYS A 46 -5.58 -6.97 -0.69
N MET A 47 -4.66 -7.92 -0.54
CA MET A 47 -3.61 -7.97 0.47
C MET A 47 -2.26 -8.23 -0.20
N ILE A 48 -1.16 -8.01 0.52
CA ILE A 48 0.17 -8.44 0.07
C ILE A 48 0.43 -9.87 0.56
N MET A 49 1.03 -10.69 -0.29
CA MET A 49 1.48 -12.03 0.09
C MET A 49 2.86 -12.27 -0.53
N PRO A 50 3.58 -13.32 -0.08
CA PRO A 50 4.77 -13.77 -0.77
C PRO A 50 4.50 -14.07 -2.25
N ARG A 51 5.46 -13.73 -3.10
CA ARG A 51 5.41 -14.05 -4.53
C ARG A 51 5.68 -15.53 -4.76
N ASP A 52 6.66 -16.08 -4.04
CA ASP A 52 7.12 -17.45 -4.19
C ASP A 52 6.32 -18.41 -3.29
N PRO A 53 6.18 -19.69 -3.69
CA PRO A 53 5.46 -20.68 -2.90
C PRO A 53 6.10 -20.91 -1.53
N HIS A 54 5.29 -21.26 -0.53
CA HIS A 54 5.72 -21.73 0.79
C HIS A 54 6.78 -20.84 1.46
N THR A 55 6.64 -19.53 1.34
CA THR A 55 7.61 -18.56 1.83
C THR A 55 7.12 -17.99 3.15
N ASN A 56 8.03 -17.79 4.11
CA ASN A 56 7.70 -17.06 5.33
C ASN A 56 7.47 -15.58 4.98
N ILE A 57 6.57 -14.91 5.68
CA ILE A 57 6.23 -13.51 5.46
C ILE A 57 7.50 -12.66 5.55
N GLY A 58 8.28 -12.80 6.62
CA GLY A 58 9.55 -12.07 6.78
C GLY A 58 10.64 -12.43 5.76
N ASP A 59 10.62 -13.63 5.17
CA ASP A 59 11.59 -14.00 4.12
C ASP A 59 11.23 -13.35 2.77
N SER A 60 9.96 -13.01 2.56
CA SER A 60 9.48 -12.37 1.32
C SER A 60 9.80 -10.87 1.24
N GLU A 61 10.21 -10.27 2.36
CA GLU A 61 10.37 -8.83 2.63
C GLU A 61 11.58 -8.18 1.93
N HIS A 62 11.76 -8.47 0.64
CA HIS A 62 12.79 -7.91 -0.22
C HIS A 62 12.24 -7.47 -1.58
N PRO A 63 12.89 -6.57 -2.32
CA PRO A 63 12.42 -6.16 -3.65
C PRO A 63 12.08 -7.37 -4.55
N GLY A 64 10.84 -7.39 -5.03
CA GLY A 64 10.30 -8.48 -5.87
C GLY A 64 9.76 -9.71 -5.14
N GLY A 65 10.02 -9.88 -3.83
CA GLY A 65 9.60 -11.05 -3.05
C GLY A 65 8.11 -11.08 -2.68
N MET A 66 7.40 -9.97 -2.87
CA MET A 66 5.99 -9.80 -2.51
C MET A 66 5.13 -9.44 -3.72
N LYS A 67 3.82 -9.64 -3.55
CA LYS A 67 2.83 -9.39 -4.59
C LYS A 67 1.43 -9.19 -4.01
N THR A 68 0.62 -8.35 -4.64
CA THR A 68 -0.82 -8.25 -4.35
C THR A 68 -1.56 -9.54 -4.69
N TYR A 69 -2.35 -10.06 -3.74
CA TYR A 69 -3.36 -11.10 -3.93
C TYR A 69 -4.74 -10.58 -3.54
N CYS A 70 -5.71 -10.80 -4.42
CA CYS A 70 -7.06 -10.28 -4.26
C CYS A 70 -8.07 -11.39 -4.03
N SER A 71 -9.06 -11.12 -3.19
CA SER A 71 -10.32 -11.89 -3.19
C SER A 71 -10.89 -12.00 -4.61
N PRO A 72 -11.70 -13.04 -4.92
CA PRO A 72 -12.31 -13.18 -6.24
C PRO A 72 -13.14 -11.94 -6.66
N GLY A 73 -13.82 -11.30 -5.71
CA GLY A 73 -14.59 -10.07 -5.94
C GLY A 73 -13.74 -8.79 -5.99
N GLY A 74 -12.47 -8.86 -5.59
CA GLY A 74 -11.55 -7.72 -5.57
C GLY A 74 -10.48 -7.75 -6.68
N LYS A 75 -10.32 -8.84 -7.41
CA LYS A 75 -9.32 -8.88 -8.48
C LYS A 75 -9.79 -8.04 -9.67
N TYR A 76 -8.95 -7.12 -10.14
CA TYR A 76 -9.25 -6.30 -11.32
C TYR A 76 -8.14 -6.33 -12.39
N ASP A 77 -6.95 -6.82 -12.06
CA ASP A 77 -5.83 -6.91 -13.00
C ASP A 77 -5.24 -8.34 -13.06
N SER A 78 -4.73 -8.72 -14.23
CA SER A 78 -4.09 -10.03 -14.44
C SER A 78 -2.76 -10.18 -13.71
N SER A 79 -2.08 -9.07 -13.43
CA SER A 79 -0.84 -9.05 -12.66
C SER A 79 -1.07 -9.41 -11.20
N GLN A 80 -2.29 -9.27 -10.67
CA GLN A 80 -2.65 -9.63 -9.29
C GLN A 80 -2.81 -11.14 -9.11
N GLY A 81 -2.38 -11.65 -7.96
CA GLY A 81 -2.72 -12.98 -7.49
C GLY A 81 -4.20 -13.09 -7.12
N THR A 82 -4.69 -14.32 -6.93
CA THR A 82 -6.07 -14.59 -6.52
C THR A 82 -6.06 -15.37 -5.22
N LEU A 83 -6.66 -14.80 -4.18
CA LEU A 83 -6.94 -15.50 -2.94
C LEU A 83 -8.05 -16.53 -3.21
N PRO A 84 -7.92 -17.76 -2.68
CA PRO A 84 -9.01 -18.72 -2.67
C PRO A 84 -10.29 -18.10 -2.09
N ALA A 85 -11.46 -18.46 -2.63
CA ALA A 85 -12.74 -17.93 -2.16
C ALA A 85 -13.00 -18.26 -0.67
N ASN A 86 -12.43 -19.35 -0.18
CA ASN A 86 -12.47 -19.81 1.21
C ASN A 86 -11.21 -19.44 2.01
N PHE A 87 -10.37 -18.52 1.51
CA PHE A 87 -9.14 -18.09 2.19
C PHE A 87 -9.42 -17.61 3.60
N TRP A 88 -10.45 -16.78 3.81
CA TRP A 88 -10.93 -16.47 5.15
C TRP A 88 -11.91 -17.56 5.60
N SER A 89 -11.65 -18.19 6.75
CA SER A 89 -12.66 -19.00 7.42
C SER A 89 -13.69 -18.12 8.12
N ASN A 90 -13.24 -16.97 8.65
CA ASN A 90 -14.07 -15.94 9.26
C ASN A 90 -13.45 -14.58 8.97
N VAL A 91 -14.27 -13.58 8.63
CA VAL A 91 -13.79 -12.24 8.33
C VAL A 91 -14.79 -11.20 8.82
N GLU A 92 -14.28 -10.16 9.45
CA GLU A 92 -15.03 -8.96 9.82
C GLU A 92 -14.49 -7.79 9.01
N PHE A 93 -15.37 -7.07 8.31
CA PHE A 93 -15.04 -5.78 7.73
C PHE A 93 -15.45 -4.66 8.69
N LYS A 94 -14.54 -3.72 8.93
CA LYS A 94 -14.79 -2.52 9.71
C LYS A 94 -14.39 -1.28 8.91
N THR A 95 -15.20 -0.23 9.06
CA THR A 95 -14.93 1.09 8.50
C THR A 95 -15.05 2.13 9.60
N GLY A 96 -14.22 3.16 9.52
CA GLY A 96 -14.26 4.36 10.33
C GLY A 96 -14.22 5.60 9.44
N THR A 97 -14.03 6.77 10.05
CA THR A 97 -14.00 8.07 9.34
C THR A 97 -12.80 8.20 8.39
N SER A 98 -11.61 7.79 8.85
CA SER A 98 -10.32 7.92 8.16
C SER A 98 -9.67 6.57 7.86
N SER A 99 -10.38 5.46 8.07
CA SER A 99 -9.80 4.13 7.92
C SER A 99 -10.82 3.06 7.60
N ARG A 100 -10.34 1.94 7.08
CA ARG A 100 -11.12 0.72 6.85
C ARG A 100 -10.22 -0.50 6.85
N GLY A 101 -10.77 -1.67 7.13
CA GLY A 101 -9.97 -2.88 7.19
C GLY A 101 -10.79 -4.14 7.31
N VAL A 102 -10.10 -5.27 7.17
CA VAL A 102 -10.64 -6.59 7.50
C VAL A 102 -9.75 -7.26 8.55
N THR A 103 -10.37 -8.00 9.46
CA THR A 103 -9.70 -8.85 10.45
C THR A 103 -10.36 -10.21 10.49
N GLY A 104 -9.61 -11.26 10.81
CA GLY A 104 -10.23 -12.55 11.04
C GLY A 104 -9.29 -13.74 10.96
N CYS A 105 -9.88 -14.88 10.65
CA CYS A 105 -9.20 -16.16 10.57
C CYS A 105 -9.03 -16.61 9.13
N ILE A 106 -7.83 -17.07 8.82
CA ILE A 106 -7.44 -17.53 7.48
C ILE A 106 -7.29 -19.05 7.43
N ARG A 107 -7.31 -19.58 6.22
CA ARG A 107 -6.98 -20.96 5.87
C ARG A 107 -5.65 -20.93 5.10
N PRO A 108 -4.51 -20.83 5.80
CA PRO A 108 -3.21 -20.63 5.14
C PRO A 108 -2.90 -21.73 4.13
N GLU A 109 -3.36 -22.96 4.39
CA GLU A 109 -3.20 -24.12 3.51
C GLU A 109 -3.88 -23.98 2.14
N THR A 110 -4.81 -23.04 1.99
CA THR A 110 -5.51 -22.82 0.72
C THR A 110 -4.71 -21.96 -0.26
N LEU A 111 -3.73 -21.20 0.23
CA LEU A 111 -2.87 -20.34 -0.58
C LEU A 111 -1.44 -20.88 -0.55
N ASP A 112 -1.00 -21.47 -1.66
CA ASP A 112 0.31 -22.11 -1.78
C ASP A 112 1.52 -21.17 -1.60
N ARG A 113 1.29 -19.85 -1.55
CA ARG A 113 2.30 -18.84 -1.22
C ARG A 113 2.73 -18.89 0.25
N LEU A 114 1.84 -19.32 1.13
CA LEU A 114 2.07 -19.29 2.57
C LEU A 114 2.76 -20.57 3.03
N ASN A 115 3.69 -20.41 3.96
CA ASN A 115 4.12 -21.49 4.83
C ASN A 115 3.18 -21.53 6.06
N SER A 116 2.38 -22.58 6.22
CA SER A 116 1.43 -22.70 7.32
C SER A 116 2.07 -22.78 8.72
N ASN A 117 3.39 -23.00 8.82
CA ASN A 117 4.11 -23.02 10.10
C ASN A 117 4.83 -21.71 10.42
N ASP A 118 4.64 -20.69 9.58
CA ASP A 118 5.27 -19.39 9.78
C ASP A 118 4.54 -18.58 10.87
N GLY A 119 5.32 -18.00 11.78
CA GLY A 119 4.81 -17.11 12.84
C GLY A 119 4.24 -15.79 12.30
N GLY A 120 4.56 -15.46 11.05
CA GLY A 120 4.00 -14.34 10.34
C GLY A 120 4.92 -13.13 10.23
N GLY A 121 4.34 -12.01 9.82
CA GLY A 121 5.05 -10.76 9.65
C GLY A 121 4.12 -9.61 9.24
N GLN A 122 4.71 -8.45 9.00
CA GLN A 122 4.01 -7.22 8.66
C GLN A 122 4.35 -6.77 7.24
N TYR A 123 3.34 -6.28 6.52
CA TYR A 123 3.51 -5.48 5.31
C TYR A 123 2.85 -4.12 5.51
N ASP A 124 3.45 -3.07 4.96
CA ASP A 124 2.98 -1.71 5.20
C ASP A 124 3.54 -0.73 4.15
N SER A 125 2.98 0.48 4.09
CA SER A 125 3.39 1.50 3.10
C SER A 125 4.43 2.52 3.58
N SER A 126 4.83 2.52 4.86
CA SER A 126 5.57 3.63 5.49
C SER A 126 6.78 3.22 6.35
N GLY A 127 7.00 1.92 6.53
CA GLY A 127 8.08 1.27 7.26
C GLY A 127 9.24 0.92 6.33
N GLY A 128 10.03 -0.09 6.70
CA GLY A 128 11.16 -0.56 5.89
C GLY A 128 12.30 0.46 5.71
N ALA A 129 13.27 0.10 4.87
CA ALA A 129 14.45 0.92 4.61
C ALA A 129 14.06 2.27 3.96
N GLY A 130 14.36 3.37 4.65
CA GLY A 130 14.05 4.72 4.15
C GLY A 130 12.57 5.09 4.22
N GLY A 131 11.74 4.35 4.96
CA GLY A 131 10.30 4.65 5.13
C GLY A 131 9.48 4.44 3.86
N GLN A 132 9.92 3.54 2.98
CA GLN A 132 9.30 3.28 1.68
C GLN A 132 8.24 2.17 1.72
N GLY A 133 8.00 1.58 2.89
CA GLY A 133 7.14 0.43 3.08
C GLY A 133 7.79 -0.88 2.65
N ASN A 134 7.08 -1.97 2.93
CA ASN A 134 7.40 -3.30 2.45
C ASN A 134 6.10 -3.96 1.97
N PRO A 135 5.90 -4.08 0.65
CA PRO A 135 6.83 -3.80 -0.44
C PRO A 135 7.10 -2.30 -0.64
N ALA A 136 8.29 -1.95 -1.16
CA ALA A 136 8.64 -0.57 -1.43
C ALA A 136 7.65 0.12 -2.41
N GLY A 137 7.16 1.30 -2.03
CA GLY A 137 6.20 2.10 -2.78
C GLY A 137 4.78 1.53 -2.83
N SER A 138 4.51 0.45 -2.10
CA SER A 138 3.15 -0.09 -1.99
C SER A 138 2.20 0.93 -1.36
N LYS A 139 0.92 0.85 -1.71
CA LYS A 139 -0.11 1.73 -1.14
C LYS A 139 -1.45 1.07 -1.04
N CYS A 140 -2.30 1.61 -0.18
CA CYS A 140 -3.71 1.28 -0.21
C CYS A 140 -4.49 2.24 -1.10
N LEU A 141 -5.32 1.71 -2.00
CA LEU A 141 -6.11 2.50 -2.92
C LEU A 141 -7.05 3.45 -2.15
N GLY A 142 -6.85 4.75 -2.34
CA GLY A 142 -7.66 5.80 -1.72
C GLY A 142 -7.29 6.16 -0.29
N TYR A 143 -6.13 5.70 0.20
CA TYR A 143 -5.62 5.96 1.55
C TYR A 143 -4.12 6.28 1.51
N ASN A 144 -3.64 7.06 2.48
CA ASN A 144 -2.22 7.45 2.56
C ASN A 144 -1.33 6.34 3.13
N HIS A 145 -1.89 5.49 3.99
CA HIS A 145 -1.18 4.46 4.73
C HIS A 145 -1.92 3.12 4.70
N TYR A 146 -1.18 2.04 4.88
CA TYR A 146 -1.75 0.78 5.33
C TYR A 146 -0.81 0.03 6.24
N VAL A 147 -1.38 -0.85 7.05
CA VAL A 147 -0.67 -1.89 7.78
C VAL A 147 -1.42 -3.19 7.60
N GLU A 148 -0.69 -4.26 7.36
CA GLU A 148 -1.17 -5.60 7.12
C GLU A 148 -0.30 -6.59 7.89
N LEU A 149 -0.92 -7.56 8.56
CA LEU A 149 -0.20 -8.68 9.15
C LEU A 149 -0.84 -9.98 8.69
N VAL A 150 0.01 -10.96 8.41
CA VAL A 150 -0.36 -12.32 8.07
C VAL A 150 0.37 -13.24 9.03
N GLU A 151 -0.37 -14.06 9.77
CA GLU A 151 0.14 -14.95 10.83
C GLU A 151 -0.35 -16.38 10.56
N PRO A 152 0.32 -17.13 9.66
CA PRO A 152 -0.15 -18.45 9.22
C PRO A 152 -0.27 -19.50 10.33
N ASP A 153 0.69 -19.58 11.25
CA ASP A 153 0.74 -20.61 12.30
C ASP A 153 -0.46 -20.56 13.26
N VAL A 154 -0.95 -19.35 13.57
CA VAL A 154 -2.14 -19.08 14.37
C VAL A 154 -3.36 -18.75 13.52
N LYS A 155 -3.27 -18.98 12.21
CA LYS A 155 -4.36 -18.85 11.23
C LYS A 155 -5.09 -17.51 11.28
N ARG A 156 -4.33 -16.43 11.39
CA ARG A 156 -4.86 -15.08 11.58
C ARG A 156 -4.29 -14.13 10.53
N ALA A 157 -5.10 -13.16 10.12
CA ALA A 157 -4.61 -12.03 9.33
C ALA A 157 -5.46 -10.79 9.57
N CYS A 158 -4.91 -9.64 9.21
CA CYS A 158 -5.55 -8.35 9.34
C CYS A 158 -4.94 -7.36 8.35
N ILE A 159 -5.76 -6.47 7.80
CA ILE A 159 -5.32 -5.34 6.98
C ILE A 159 -6.15 -4.12 7.33
N LYS A 160 -5.50 -2.96 7.43
CA LYS A 160 -6.17 -1.68 7.61
C LYS A 160 -5.52 -0.63 6.71
N CYS A 161 -6.36 0.09 5.99
CA CYS A 161 -5.99 1.29 5.25
C CYS A 161 -6.38 2.54 6.04
N CYS A 162 -5.53 3.56 6.04
CA CYS A 162 -5.69 4.75 6.86
C CYS A 162 -5.25 6.02 6.12
N ASP A 163 -5.95 7.13 6.33
CA ASP A 163 -5.50 8.45 5.88
C ASP A 163 -4.51 9.07 6.86
N VAL A 164 -4.65 8.73 8.14
CA VAL A 164 -3.83 9.23 9.24
C VAL A 164 -2.90 8.12 9.71
N PHE A 165 -1.59 8.39 9.74
CA PHE A 165 -0.58 7.41 10.18
C PHE A 165 -0.88 6.79 11.56
N ALA A 166 -1.39 7.59 12.50
CA ALA A 166 -1.75 7.11 13.84
C ALA A 166 -2.84 6.02 13.85
N ASP A 167 -3.66 5.92 12.80
CA ASP A 167 -4.65 4.85 12.68
C ASP A 167 -4.04 3.53 12.18
N CYS A 168 -2.82 3.56 11.63
CA CYS A 168 -2.07 2.43 11.09
C CYS A 168 -0.67 2.36 11.75
N PRO A 169 -0.59 2.08 13.07
CA PRO A 169 0.68 2.04 13.78
C PRO A 169 1.58 0.91 13.28
N LEU A 170 2.86 1.21 13.08
CA LEU A 170 3.88 0.27 12.60
C LEU A 170 4.85 -0.21 13.70
N ASP A 171 4.72 0.29 14.93
CA ASP A 171 5.64 0.05 16.05
C ASP A 171 5.39 -1.26 16.82
N LYS A 172 4.57 -2.16 16.25
CA LYS A 172 4.06 -3.39 16.89
C LYS A 172 4.06 -4.59 15.94
N ASP A 173 4.93 -4.55 14.95
CA ASP A 173 5.24 -5.60 13.97
C ASP A 173 5.32 -7.04 14.54
N THR A 174 5.88 -7.23 15.74
CA THR A 174 6.00 -8.55 16.38
C THR A 174 4.87 -8.90 17.35
N SER A 175 3.94 -7.97 17.61
CA SER A 175 2.87 -8.17 18.60
C SER A 175 1.62 -8.84 18.03
N GLY A 176 1.58 -9.06 16.72
CA GLY A 176 0.51 -9.75 16.02
C GLY A 176 -0.74 -8.91 15.77
N CYS A 177 -1.65 -9.46 14.96
CA CYS A 177 -2.82 -8.73 14.48
C CYS A 177 -3.67 -8.04 15.57
N PRO A 178 -4.02 -8.70 16.70
CA PRO A 178 -4.86 -8.09 17.73
C PRO A 178 -4.23 -6.89 18.43
N ALA A 179 -2.89 -6.78 18.42
CA ALA A 179 -2.18 -5.65 19.02
C ALA A 179 -2.08 -4.45 18.06
N VAL A 180 -2.01 -4.71 16.74
CA VAL A 180 -1.86 -3.68 15.69
C VAL A 180 -3.22 -3.16 15.22
N ILE A 181 -4.14 -4.07 14.86
CA ILE A 181 -5.47 -3.73 14.34
C ILE A 181 -6.52 -4.28 15.31
N GLN A 182 -7.21 -3.37 16.01
CA GLN A 182 -8.35 -3.74 16.83
C GLN A 182 -9.49 -4.26 15.96
N GLY A 183 -9.99 -5.46 16.24
CA GLY A 183 -10.98 -6.14 15.41
C GLY A 183 -11.45 -7.46 16.00
N ASN A 184 -12.36 -8.12 15.30
CA ASN A 184 -12.80 -9.46 15.66
C ASN A 184 -11.88 -10.53 15.02
N TYR A 185 -11.35 -11.41 15.86
CA TYR A 185 -10.46 -12.50 15.48
C TYR A 185 -11.06 -13.87 15.79
N PHE A 186 -12.35 -13.95 16.13
CA PHE A 186 -13.16 -15.19 16.19
C PHE A 186 -12.57 -16.38 16.96
N ASN A 187 -11.55 -16.13 17.79
CA ASN A 187 -10.64 -17.15 18.31
C ASN A 187 -10.10 -18.06 17.19
N CYS A 188 -9.20 -17.58 16.34
CA CYS A 188 -8.60 -18.42 15.30
C CYS A 188 -7.83 -19.61 15.90
N TRP A 189 -8.04 -20.81 15.35
CA TRP A 189 -7.36 -22.06 15.72
C TRP A 189 -7.03 -22.91 14.51
#